data_AF-A0A9D9T136-F1
#
_entry.id   AF-A0A9D9T136-F1
#
_cell.length_a   1.000
_cell.length_b   1.000
_cell.length_c   1.000
_cell.angle_alpha   90.00
_cell.angle_beta   90.00
_cell.angle_gamma   90.00
#
_symmetry.space_group_name_H-M   'P 1'
#
loop_
_entity.id
_entity.type
_entity.pdbx_description
1 polymer ?
#
loop_
_entity_poly.entity_id
_entity_poly.type
_entity_poly.pdbx_seq_one_letter_code
_entity_poly.pdbx_strand_id
1 'polypeptide(L)'
;MNTSFRFFATIEFRRLALAVVAFCSLSSIGAIAQDAKPAGNTVRPEIGKPLQAAMDALRAKKYKDAMARIHEAEAGLMLAGKSAHEVYLVQRVKGQIAGSSGEPQIAAEAFEAAIASGAIPSNDKISLLGALSGQYYAAKQYAKSGDAANRYFNEGGTDPAIRTL
;
A
#
# COMPACT_ATOMS: atom_id res chain seq x y z
N MET A 1 -62.18 -19.66 11.21
CA MET A 1 -61.42 -18.92 10.18
C MET A 1 -59.95 -19.22 10.41
N ASN A 2 -59.33 -20.18 9.70
CA ASN A 2 -58.73 -20.05 8.36
C ASN A 2 -57.99 -18.71 8.20
N THR A 3 -56.69 -18.61 7.90
CA THR A 3 -55.77 -19.59 7.27
C THR A 3 -54.33 -19.07 7.38
N SER A 4 -53.43 -19.99 7.73
CA SER A 4 -52.03 -20.19 7.33
C SER A 4 -51.30 -19.11 6.53
N PHE A 5 -50.13 -18.69 7.03
CA PHE A 5 -48.91 -18.53 6.22
C PHE A 5 -47.69 -18.92 7.07
N ARG A 6 -47.33 -20.21 7.02
CA ARG A 6 -46.03 -20.75 7.45
C ARG A 6 -45.25 -21.12 6.19
N PHE A 7 -44.22 -20.35 5.87
CA PHE A 7 -43.17 -20.60 4.88
C PHE A 7 -41.97 -19.83 5.46
N PHE A 8 -40.77 -20.34 5.74
CA PHE A 8 -40.02 -21.43 5.15
C PHE A 8 -38.88 -21.84 6.13
N ALA A 9 -38.82 -23.14 6.44
CA ALA A 9 -37.67 -23.98 6.85
C ALA A 9 -36.33 -23.29 7.24
N THR A 10 -35.85 -23.32 8.50
CA THR A 10 -35.07 -24.42 9.13
C THR A 10 -34.65 -25.58 8.22
N ILE A 11 -33.39 -25.58 7.75
CA ILE A 11 -32.66 -26.79 7.32
C ILE A 11 -31.18 -26.66 7.73
N GLU A 12 -30.89 -27.09 8.96
CA GLU A 12 -29.59 -27.65 9.37
C GLU A 12 -29.52 -29.07 8.82
N PHE A 13 -28.65 -29.39 7.85
CA PHE A 13 -28.39 -30.79 7.48
C PHE A 13 -26.92 -31.04 7.14
N ARG A 14 -26.20 -31.50 8.17
CA ARG A 14 -25.41 -32.73 8.21
C ARG A 14 -24.49 -33.01 7.01
N ARG A 15 -23.19 -32.92 7.31
CA ARG A 15 -22.19 -34.00 7.19
C ARG A 15 -22.58 -35.14 6.24
N LEU A 16 -21.90 -35.24 5.10
CA LEU A 16 -21.64 -36.51 4.44
C LEU A 16 -20.16 -36.56 4.02
N ALA A 17 -19.39 -37.34 4.76
CA ALA A 17 -18.10 -37.84 4.31
C ALA A 17 -18.35 -39.07 3.44
N LEU A 18 -17.63 -39.20 2.32
CA LEU A 18 -17.31 -40.50 1.75
C LEU A 18 -15.94 -40.45 1.10
N ALA A 19 -15.05 -41.29 1.61
CA ALA A 19 -13.70 -41.52 1.15
C ALA A 19 -13.68 -42.61 0.07
N VAL A 20 -12.82 -42.48 -0.96
CA VAL A 20 -12.20 -43.62 -1.65
C VAL A 20 -10.75 -43.24 -2.00
N VAL A 21 -9.87 -44.18 -1.65
CA VAL A 21 -8.41 -44.19 -1.71
C VAL A 21 -7.91 -44.45 -3.13
N ALA A 22 -6.81 -43.81 -3.51
CA ALA A 22 -5.85 -44.39 -4.46
C ALA A 22 -4.43 -43.83 -4.20
N PHE A 23 -3.67 -44.56 -3.39
CA PHE A 23 -2.22 -44.47 -3.32
C PHE A 23 -1.66 -45.22 -4.54
N CYS A 24 -1.03 -44.52 -5.48
CA CYS A 24 -0.23 -45.16 -6.52
C CYS A 24 0.93 -44.25 -6.92
N SER A 25 2.08 -44.89 -7.06
CA SER A 25 3.45 -44.39 -7.00
C SER A 25 4.03 -43.90 -8.33
N LEU A 26 5.06 -43.07 -8.19
CA LEU A 26 6.24 -42.88 -9.06
C LEU A 26 6.09 -42.25 -10.46
N SER A 27 6.83 -41.14 -10.60
CA SER A 27 7.59 -40.70 -11.77
C SER A 27 6.85 -40.09 -12.97
N SER A 28 6.93 -38.76 -13.08
CA SER A 28 7.29 -38.10 -14.34
C SER A 28 7.86 -36.70 -14.05
N ILE A 29 9.14 -36.53 -14.37
CA ILE A 29 9.80 -35.24 -14.54
C ILE A 29 9.15 -34.58 -15.77
N GLY A 30 8.34 -33.55 -15.52
CA GLY A 30 7.80 -32.66 -16.55
C GLY A 30 8.24 -31.25 -16.24
N ALA A 31 9.28 -30.80 -16.93
CA ALA A 31 9.76 -29.42 -16.87
C ALA A 31 8.71 -28.46 -17.45
N ILE A 32 8.69 -27.26 -16.85
CA ILE A 32 8.24 -25.97 -17.39
C ILE A 32 6.79 -25.86 -17.89
N ALA A 33 5.90 -25.54 -16.95
CA ALA A 33 4.94 -24.48 -17.16
C ALA A 33 4.92 -23.65 -15.89
N GLN A 34 5.91 -22.74 -15.75
CA GLN A 34 5.71 -21.57 -14.91
C GLN A 34 4.58 -20.80 -15.57
N ASP A 35 3.35 -21.00 -15.09
CA ASP A 35 2.33 -19.97 -15.19
C ASP A 35 2.98 -18.70 -14.64
N ALA A 36 3.40 -17.83 -15.55
CA ALA A 36 3.86 -16.50 -15.26
C ALA A 36 2.67 -15.73 -14.70
N LYS A 37 2.40 -15.96 -13.41
CA LYS A 37 1.58 -15.10 -12.59
C LYS A 37 2.15 -13.69 -12.79
N PRO A 38 1.33 -12.69 -13.13
CA PRO A 38 1.83 -11.32 -13.28
C PRO A 38 2.65 -11.04 -12.03
N ALA A 39 3.91 -10.62 -12.21
CA ALA A 39 4.90 -10.44 -11.16
C ALA A 39 4.23 -9.67 -10.00
N GLY A 40 3.71 -10.43 -9.04
CA GLY A 40 3.06 -9.85 -7.88
C GLY A 40 4.19 -9.18 -7.15
N ASN A 41 4.09 -7.86 -6.99
CA ASN A 41 5.09 -7.05 -6.29
C ASN A 41 5.21 -7.56 -4.84
N THR A 42 5.97 -8.64 -4.68
CA THR A 42 6.12 -9.37 -3.43
C THR A 42 7.14 -8.58 -2.64
N VAL A 43 6.67 -7.91 -1.60
CA VAL A 43 7.51 -7.15 -0.69
C VAL A 43 8.36 -8.15 0.09
N ARG A 44 9.68 -7.98 0.06
CA ARG A 44 10.59 -8.88 0.76
C ARG A 44 10.38 -8.81 2.28
N PRO A 45 10.54 -9.92 3.02
CA PRO A 45 10.28 -9.95 4.47
C PRO A 45 11.06 -8.91 5.28
N GLU A 46 12.31 -8.61 4.88
CA GLU A 46 13.17 -7.59 5.47
C GLU A 46 12.65 -6.16 5.34
N ILE A 47 11.71 -5.91 4.41
CA ILE A 47 11.05 -4.62 4.21
C ILE A 47 9.61 -4.68 4.73
N GLY A 48 8.90 -5.76 4.45
CA GLY A 48 7.48 -5.91 4.80
C GLY A 48 7.22 -5.93 6.30
N LYS A 49 8.07 -6.63 7.08
CA LYS A 49 7.94 -6.67 8.54
C LYS A 49 8.13 -5.28 9.19
N PRO A 50 9.23 -4.54 8.95
CA PRO A 50 9.38 -3.21 9.51
C PRO A 50 8.33 -2.22 8.96
N LEU A 51 7.95 -2.32 7.68
CA LEU A 51 6.89 -1.47 7.13
C LEU A 51 5.54 -1.66 7.85
N GLN A 52 5.13 -2.91 8.11
CA GLN A 52 3.92 -3.18 8.87
C GLN A 52 4.01 -2.61 10.29
N ALA A 53 5.15 -2.83 10.97
CA ALA A 53 5.39 -2.27 12.30
C ALA A 53 5.37 -0.72 12.31
N ALA A 54 5.86 -0.08 11.25
CA ALA A 54 5.80 1.37 11.09
C ALA A 54 4.35 1.87 10.98
N MET A 55 3.51 1.18 10.19
CA MET A 55 2.09 1.52 10.06
C MET A 55 1.34 1.34 11.40
N ASP A 56 1.66 0.29 12.17
CA ASP A 56 1.07 0.06 13.48
C ASP A 56 1.50 1.13 14.51
N ALA A 57 2.78 1.49 14.52
CA ALA A 57 3.29 2.58 15.34
C ALA A 57 2.68 3.94 14.94
N LEU A 58 2.49 4.20 13.64
CA LEU A 58 1.80 5.38 13.13
C LEU A 58 0.36 5.46 13.64
N ARG A 59 -0.41 4.35 13.55
CA ARG A 59 -1.79 4.29 14.10
C ARG A 59 -1.82 4.54 15.61
N ALA A 60 -0.79 4.08 16.32
CA ALA A 60 -0.61 4.34 17.74
C ALA A 60 -0.03 5.74 18.06
N LYS A 61 0.15 6.60 17.04
CA LYS A 61 0.77 7.93 17.14
C LYS A 61 2.18 7.93 17.74
N LYS A 62 2.88 6.79 17.69
CA LYS A 62 4.27 6.62 18.13
C LYS A 62 5.22 6.98 16.99
N TYR A 63 5.25 8.25 16.60
CA TYR A 63 5.93 8.68 15.37
C TYR A 63 7.44 8.41 15.37
N LYS A 64 8.11 8.53 16.52
CA LYS A 64 9.54 8.19 16.66
C LYS A 64 9.79 6.71 16.39
N ASP A 65 8.99 5.84 16.98
CA ASP A 65 9.07 4.39 16.75
C ASP A 65 8.74 4.06 15.29
N ALA A 66 7.73 4.72 14.72
CA ALA A 66 7.34 4.53 13.31
C ALA A 66 8.47 4.91 12.34
N MET A 67 9.14 6.05 12.57
CA MET A 67 10.31 6.45 11.77
C MET A 67 11.48 5.50 11.95
N ALA A 68 11.74 4.99 13.16
CA ALA A 68 12.78 3.99 13.38
C ALA A 68 12.53 2.71 12.55
N ARG A 69 11.28 2.26 12.47
CA ARG A 69 10.90 1.13 11.60
C ARG A 69 11.04 1.45 10.11
N ILE A 70 10.77 2.68 9.69
CA ILE A 70 11.07 3.09 8.30
C ILE A 70 12.56 2.98 8.00
N HIS A 71 13.44 3.39 8.91
CA HIS A 71 14.89 3.25 8.70
C HIS A 71 15.32 1.78 8.59
N GLU A 72 14.71 0.87 9.36
CA GLU A 72 14.92 -0.58 9.20
C GLU A 72 14.49 -1.07 7.79
N ALA A 73 13.34 -0.61 7.29
CA ALA A 73 12.88 -0.93 5.94
C ALA A 73 13.78 -0.33 4.84
N GLU A 74 14.26 0.90 5.02
CA GLU A 74 15.22 1.56 4.12
C GLU A 74 16.56 0.82 4.08
N ALA A 75 17.03 0.28 5.22
CA ALA A 75 18.21 -0.58 5.24
C ALA A 75 18.00 -1.86 4.40
N GLY A 76 16.80 -2.45 4.46
CA GLY A 76 16.41 -3.56 3.58
C GLY A 76 16.40 -3.21 2.09
N LEU A 77 16.02 -1.98 1.74
CA LEU A 77 16.06 -1.48 0.35
C LEU A 77 17.48 -1.32 -0.21
N MET A 78 18.49 -1.17 0.64
CA MET A 78 19.90 -1.05 0.23
C MET A 78 20.54 -2.39 -0.12
N LEU A 79 19.90 -3.51 0.24
CA LEU A 79 20.32 -4.83 -0.21
C LEU A 79 20.04 -4.99 -1.72
N ALA A 80 20.80 -5.84 -2.40
CA ALA A 80 20.60 -6.13 -3.82
C ALA A 80 19.15 -6.58 -4.10
N GLY A 81 18.64 -6.27 -5.29
CA GLY A 81 17.26 -6.63 -5.68
C GLY A 81 16.18 -5.63 -5.25
N LYS A 82 16.53 -4.35 -5.09
CA LYS A 82 15.58 -3.26 -4.82
C LYS A 82 14.44 -3.23 -5.83
N SER A 83 13.19 -3.27 -5.35
CA SER A 83 12.00 -3.14 -6.18
C SER A 83 11.42 -1.72 -6.13
N ALA A 84 10.99 -1.20 -7.28
CA ALA A 84 10.32 0.09 -7.40
C ALA A 84 9.06 0.17 -6.50
N HIS A 85 8.32 -0.93 -6.38
CA HIS A 85 7.14 -1.00 -5.53
C HIS A 85 7.49 -0.92 -4.04
N GLU A 86 8.59 -1.54 -3.61
CA GLU A 86 9.04 -1.45 -2.23
C GLU A 86 9.44 -0.01 -1.88
N VAL A 87 10.12 0.69 -2.80
CA VAL A 87 10.44 2.11 -2.65
C VAL A 87 9.17 2.94 -2.48
N TYR A 88 8.21 2.76 -3.38
CA TYR A 88 6.92 3.44 -3.31
C TYR A 88 6.27 3.26 -1.93
N LEU A 89 6.17 2.02 -1.45
CA LEU A 89 5.53 1.73 -0.17
C LEU A 89 6.27 2.36 1.01
N VAL A 90 7.58 2.19 1.09
CA VAL A 90 8.41 2.74 2.19
C VAL A 90 8.32 4.26 2.20
N GLN A 91 8.49 4.91 1.04
CA GLN A 91 8.50 6.36 0.94
C GLN A 91 7.10 6.96 1.15
N ARG A 92 6.02 6.31 0.70
CA ARG A 92 4.66 6.74 1.00
C ARG A 92 4.38 6.72 2.50
N VAL A 93 4.76 5.65 3.20
CA VAL A 93 4.54 5.54 4.65
C VAL A 93 5.44 6.53 5.41
N LYS A 94 6.70 6.69 4.99
CA LYS A 94 7.60 7.73 5.54
C LYS A 94 6.97 9.12 5.44
N GLY A 95 6.41 9.46 4.28
CA GLY A 95 5.73 10.74 4.06
C GLY A 95 4.53 10.93 4.99
N GLN A 96 3.72 9.88 5.19
CA GLN A 96 2.60 9.91 6.13
C GLN A 96 3.04 10.12 7.58
N ILE A 97 4.11 9.45 8.01
CA ILE A 97 4.64 9.58 9.37
C ILE A 97 5.20 10.98 9.58
N ALA A 98 6.06 11.47 8.68
CA ALA A 98 6.65 12.80 8.77
C ALA A 98 5.59 13.91 8.74
N GLY A 99 4.58 13.78 7.88
CA GLY A 99 3.46 14.72 7.84
C GLY A 99 2.67 14.73 9.14
N SER A 100 2.49 13.55 9.76
CA SER A 100 1.79 13.41 11.04
C SER A 100 2.62 13.85 12.25
N SER A 101 3.96 13.84 12.15
CA SER A 101 4.87 14.30 13.20
C SER A 101 5.20 15.78 13.15
N GLY A 102 4.72 16.50 12.13
CA GLY A 102 4.98 17.94 11.96
C GLY A 102 6.30 18.23 11.24
N GLU A 103 6.75 17.32 10.39
CA GLU A 103 7.98 17.42 9.59
C GLU A 103 7.65 17.55 8.08
N PRO A 104 7.05 18.68 7.65
CA PRO A 104 6.47 18.78 6.31
C PRO A 104 7.51 18.68 5.18
N GLN A 105 8.75 19.12 5.44
CA GLN A 105 9.83 19.01 4.45
C GLN A 105 10.18 17.55 4.16
N ILE A 106 10.35 16.76 5.23
CA ILE A 106 10.65 15.32 5.12
C ILE A 106 9.46 14.59 4.49
N ALA A 107 8.24 15.01 4.82
CA ALA A 107 7.04 14.45 4.23
C ALA A 107 6.97 14.66 2.71
N ALA A 108 7.23 15.90 2.26
CA ALA A 108 7.20 16.25 0.85
C ALA A 108 8.28 15.49 0.07
N GLU A 109 9.52 15.45 0.57
CA GLU A 109 10.63 14.70 -0.07
C GLU A 109 10.32 13.21 -0.18
N ALA A 110 9.72 12.62 0.85
CA ALA A 110 9.33 11.22 0.83
C ALA A 110 8.20 10.96 -0.19
N PHE A 111 7.17 11.82 -0.25
CA PHE A 111 6.13 11.68 -1.28
C PHE A 111 6.67 11.89 -2.70
N GLU A 112 7.60 12.83 -2.89
CA GLU A 112 8.28 13.02 -4.17
C GLU A 112 9.06 11.76 -4.58
N ALA A 113 9.81 11.15 -3.66
CA ALA A 113 10.51 9.88 -3.88
C ALA A 113 9.55 8.72 -4.18
N ALA A 114 8.40 8.67 -3.51
CA ALA A 114 7.36 7.69 -3.80
C ALA A 114 6.80 7.86 -5.22
N ILE A 115 6.62 9.10 -5.68
CA ILE A 115 6.20 9.41 -7.07
C ILE A 115 7.29 9.08 -8.09
N ALA A 116 8.53 9.41 -7.78
CA ALA A 116 9.68 9.13 -8.65
C ALA A 116 9.98 7.62 -8.78
N SER A 117 9.48 6.78 -7.86
CA SER A 117 9.68 5.32 -7.92
C SER A 117 9.14 4.67 -9.19
N GLY A 118 8.16 5.29 -9.86
CA GLY A 118 7.49 4.73 -11.04
C GLY A 118 6.54 3.57 -10.76
N ALA A 119 6.35 3.17 -9.49
CA ALA A 119 5.48 2.06 -9.09
C ALA A 119 4.19 2.52 -8.39
N ILE A 120 3.79 3.79 -8.58
CA ILE A 120 2.55 4.31 -8.03
C ILE A 120 1.34 3.58 -8.64
N PRO A 121 0.45 3.03 -7.81
CA PRO A 121 -0.87 2.59 -8.25
C PRO A 121 -1.67 3.76 -8.83
N SER A 122 -2.35 3.55 -9.96
CA SER A 122 -3.09 4.63 -10.64
C SER A 122 -4.13 5.31 -9.75
N ASN A 123 -4.76 4.56 -8.84
CA ASN A 123 -5.74 5.07 -7.89
C ASN A 123 -5.12 5.98 -6.80
N ASP A 124 -3.82 5.89 -6.56
CA ASP A 124 -3.12 6.64 -5.51
C ASP A 124 -2.43 7.91 -6.04
N LYS A 125 -2.25 8.03 -7.35
CA LYS A 125 -1.46 9.12 -7.96
C LYS A 125 -2.00 10.50 -7.62
N ILE A 126 -3.31 10.71 -7.78
CA ILE A 126 -3.97 11.99 -7.51
C ILE A 126 -3.89 12.34 -6.02
N SER A 127 -4.21 11.39 -5.13
CA SER A 127 -4.19 11.65 -3.68
C SER A 127 -2.78 11.96 -3.18
N LEU A 128 -1.76 11.30 -3.73
CA LEU A 128 -0.37 11.53 -3.37
C LEU A 128 0.16 12.88 -3.87
N LEU A 129 -0.25 13.33 -5.06
CA LEU A 129 0.08 14.67 -5.57
C LEU A 129 -0.57 15.77 -4.72
N GLY A 130 -1.83 15.58 -4.29
CA GLY A 130 -2.50 16.51 -3.39
C GLY A 130 -1.80 16.58 -2.03
N ALA A 131 -1.42 15.43 -1.46
CA ALA A 131 -0.62 15.37 -0.24
C ALA A 131 0.74 16.06 -0.41
N LEU A 132 1.45 15.80 -1.51
CA LEU A 132 2.74 16.43 -1.82
C LEU A 132 2.62 17.96 -1.87
N SER A 133 1.62 18.48 -2.59
CA SER A 133 1.35 19.92 -2.67
C SER A 133 1.13 20.52 -1.29
N GLY A 134 0.24 19.93 -0.48
CA GLY A 134 -0.01 20.39 0.89
C GLY A 134 1.23 20.34 1.79
N GLN A 135 2.08 19.32 1.67
CA GLN A 135 3.32 19.24 2.45
C GLN A 135 4.35 20.28 2.01
N TYR A 136 4.52 20.54 0.71
CA TYR A 136 5.39 21.65 0.26
C TYR A 136 4.87 23.01 0.73
N TYR A 137 3.55 23.22 0.71
CA TYR A 137 2.97 24.45 1.25
C TYR A 137 3.30 24.62 2.74
N ALA A 138 3.08 23.56 3.54
CA ALA A 138 3.41 23.56 4.97
C ALA A 138 4.92 23.76 5.21
N ALA A 139 5.77 23.26 4.31
CA ALA A 139 7.22 23.49 4.32
C ALA A 139 7.63 24.88 3.74
N LYS A 140 6.67 25.74 3.39
CA LYS A 140 6.87 27.07 2.77
C LYS A 140 7.58 27.04 1.42
N GLN A 141 7.55 25.90 0.72
CA GLN A 141 8.09 25.71 -0.62
C GLN A 141 6.99 25.97 -1.68
N TYR A 142 6.48 27.20 -1.73
CA TYR A 142 5.29 27.54 -2.53
C TYR A 142 5.43 27.25 -4.03
N ALA A 143 6.62 27.47 -4.61
CA ALA A 143 6.84 27.13 -6.01
C ALA A 143 6.61 25.64 -6.28
N LYS A 144 7.18 24.77 -5.45
CA LYS A 144 6.98 23.31 -5.55
C LYS A 144 5.56 22.88 -5.20
N SER A 145 4.91 23.58 -4.26
CA SER A 145 3.48 23.38 -3.97
C SER A 145 2.64 23.58 -5.22
N GLY A 146 2.85 24.69 -5.93
CA GLY A 146 2.18 25.01 -7.19
C GLY A 146 2.48 24.00 -8.30
N ASP A 147 3.73 23.55 -8.43
CA ASP A 147 4.09 22.53 -9.41
C ASP A 147 3.38 21.19 -9.14
N ALA A 148 3.34 20.77 -7.87
CA ALA A 148 2.60 19.57 -7.46
C ALA A 148 1.08 19.72 -7.65
N ALA A 149 0.51 20.89 -7.36
CA ALA A 149 -0.89 21.22 -7.59
C ALA A 149 -1.26 21.18 -9.09
N ASN A 150 -0.42 21.75 -9.95
CA ASN A 150 -0.62 21.69 -11.40
C ASN A 150 -0.64 20.24 -11.91
N ARG A 151 0.30 19.42 -11.42
CA ARG A 151 0.32 17.97 -11.71
C ARG A 151 -0.94 17.29 -11.19
N TYR A 152 -1.41 17.61 -9.99
CA TYR A 152 -2.65 17.08 -9.44
C TYR A 152 -3.86 17.32 -10.36
N PHE A 153 -4.03 18.55 -10.87
CA PHE A 153 -5.13 18.86 -11.80
C PHE A 153 -4.96 18.22 -13.18
N ASN A 154 -3.73 18.12 -13.68
CA ASN A 154 -3.44 17.44 -14.96
C ASN A 154 -3.76 15.93 -14.91
N GLU A 155 -3.61 15.31 -13.74
CA GLU A 155 -4.00 13.91 -13.50
C GLU A 155 -5.51 13.74 -13.25
N GLY A 156 -6.31 14.81 -13.33
CA GLY A 156 -7.76 14.77 -13.15
C GLY A 156 -8.25 15.01 -11.73
N GLY A 157 -7.39 15.52 -10.84
CA GLY A 157 -7.81 15.96 -9.51
C GLY A 157 -8.82 17.11 -9.58
N THR A 158 -9.77 17.14 -8.65
CA THR A 158 -10.92 18.08 -8.69
C THR A 158 -11.10 18.90 -7.42
N ASP A 159 -10.28 18.69 -6.39
CA ASP A 159 -10.42 19.41 -5.12
C ASP A 159 -10.06 20.90 -5.28
N PRO A 160 -11.02 21.83 -5.09
CA PRO A 160 -10.74 23.26 -5.20
C PRO A 160 -9.78 23.78 -4.12
N ALA A 161 -9.65 23.11 -2.97
CA ALA A 161 -8.73 23.53 -1.91
C ALA A 161 -7.28 23.52 -2.40
N ILE A 162 -6.92 22.59 -3.29
CA ILE A 162 -5.57 22.49 -3.86
C ILE A 162 -5.22 23.71 -4.73
N ARG A 163 -6.20 24.46 -5.27
CA ARG A 163 -5.94 25.71 -6.01
C ARG A 163 -5.49 26.87 -5.14
N THR A 164 -5.65 26.74 -3.82
CA THR A 164 -5.34 27.81 -2.85
C THR A 164 -4.04 27.60 -2.09
N LEU A 165 -3.31 26.52 -2.41
CA LEU A 165 -1.98 26.18 -1.89
C LEU A 165 -0.85 26.88 -2.65
#